data_AF-A0A497EKC3-F1
#
_entry.id   AF-A0A497EKC3-F1
#
_cell.length_a   1.000
_cell.length_b   1.000
_cell.length_c   1.000
_cell.angle_alpha   90.00
_cell.angle_beta   90.00
_cell.angle_gamma   90.00
#
_symmetry.space_group_name_H-M   'P 1'
#
loop_
_entity.id
_entity.type
_entity.pdbx_description
1 polymer ?
#
loop_
_entity_poly.entity_id
_entity_poly.type
_entity_poly.pdbx_seq_one_letter_code
_entity_poly.pdbx_strand_id
1 'polypeptide(L)'
;MVGLFILSTELRNLLKAIFSFVGGNIALSAILYLLGTPLLAIFQLLIYAGAVTILFLVTIHVGEETEEDDMASTKIRILSIVLAFSLVVMFLMYSPVIVEGVKAPQLGITSIEEHPEFLWVNRWLDLLIQAFIILVVAASISVQLGKEKHREREEVKGE
;
A
#
# COMPACT_ATOMS: atom_id res chain seq x y z
N MET A 1 -13.70 -7.18 -6.19
CA MET A 1 -12.47 -6.55 -5.66
C MET A 1 -11.92 -7.29 -4.45
N VAL A 2 -12.65 -7.41 -3.33
CA VAL A 2 -12.18 -8.13 -2.13
C VAL A 2 -11.74 -9.57 -2.45
N GLY A 3 -12.46 -10.28 -3.33
CA GLY A 3 -12.05 -11.61 -3.81
C GLY A 3 -10.70 -11.67 -4.55
N LEU A 4 -10.29 -10.61 -5.28
CA LEU A 4 -8.97 -10.53 -5.92
C LEU A 4 -7.86 -10.28 -4.90
N PHE A 5 -8.14 -9.51 -3.84
CA PHE A 5 -7.20 -9.33 -2.74
C PHE A 5 -7.04 -10.63 -1.93
N ILE A 6 -8.13 -11.33 -1.65
CA ILE A 6 -8.10 -12.65 -1.00
C ILE A 6 -7.30 -13.64 -1.87
N LEU A 7 -7.58 -13.69 -3.17
CA LEU A 7 -6.84 -14.56 -4.09
C LEU A 7 -5.35 -14.19 -4.15
N SER A 8 -4.99 -12.90 -4.12
CA SER A 8 -3.59 -12.46 -4.03
C SER A 8 -2.89 -13.03 -2.80
N THR A 9 -3.56 -13.05 -1.64
CA THR A 9 -3.00 -13.62 -0.41
C THR A 9 -2.92 -15.15 -0.38
N GLU A 10 -3.57 -15.83 -1.33
CA GLU A 10 -3.72 -17.28 -1.34
C GLU A 10 -2.88 -18.00 -2.38
N LEU A 11 -2.34 -17.25 -3.33
CA LEU A 11 -1.46 -17.80 -4.35
C LEU A 11 -0.05 -18.02 -3.78
N ARG A 12 0.37 -19.29 -3.73
CA ARG A 12 1.74 -19.70 -3.37
C ARG A 12 2.80 -19.13 -4.33
N ASN A 13 2.41 -18.82 -5.57
CA ASN A 13 3.31 -18.22 -6.54
C ASN A 13 3.26 -16.68 -6.44
N LEU A 14 4.38 -16.09 -5.99
CA LEU A 14 4.56 -14.65 -5.76
C LEU A 14 4.23 -13.80 -7.00
N LEU A 15 4.59 -14.23 -8.20
CA LEU A 15 4.25 -13.51 -9.44
C LEU A 15 2.73 -13.44 -9.67
N LYS A 16 2.04 -14.56 -9.42
CA LYS A 16 0.58 -14.62 -9.58
C LYS A 16 -0.14 -13.81 -8.49
N ALA A 17 0.43 -13.77 -7.28
CA ALA A 17 -0.05 -12.91 -6.20
C ALA A 17 0.05 -11.42 -6.58
N ILE A 18 1.18 -10.99 -7.18
CA ILE A 18 1.35 -9.61 -7.67
C ILE A 18 0.36 -9.29 -8.78
N PHE A 19 0.15 -10.17 -9.77
CA PHE A 19 -0.83 -9.92 -10.82
C PHE A 19 -2.26 -9.75 -10.26
N SER A 20 -2.64 -10.55 -9.26
CA SER A 20 -3.93 -10.40 -8.57
C SER A 20 -4.02 -9.10 -7.77
N PHE A 21 -2.92 -8.66 -7.16
CA PHE A 21 -2.81 -7.38 -6.45
C PHE A 21 -2.97 -6.19 -7.40
N VAL A 22 -2.31 -6.22 -8.57
CA VAL A 22 -2.46 -5.20 -9.62
C VAL A 22 -3.91 -5.13 -10.10
N GLY A 23 -4.53 -6.28 -10.39
CA GLY A 23 -5.94 -6.33 -10.78
C GLY A 23 -6.87 -5.73 -9.73
N GLY A 24 -6.59 -5.98 -8.44
CA GLY A 24 -7.31 -5.38 -7.32
C GLY A 24 -7.16 -3.84 -7.27
N ASN A 25 -5.95 -3.33 -7.46
CA ASN A 25 -5.66 -1.89 -7.47
C ASN A 25 -6.27 -1.17 -8.68
N ILE A 26 -6.28 -1.79 -9.86
CA ILE A 26 -6.93 -1.24 -11.06
C ILE A 26 -8.44 -1.13 -10.82
N ALA A 27 -9.06 -2.19 -10.29
CA ALA A 27 -10.49 -2.16 -9.97
C ALA A 27 -10.82 -1.08 -8.92
N LEU A 28 -9.95 -0.90 -7.92
CA LEU A 28 -10.12 0.16 -6.93
C LEU A 28 -9.99 1.55 -7.54
N SER A 29 -9.00 1.76 -8.40
CA SER A 29 -8.82 3.02 -9.14
C SER A 29 -10.06 3.33 -9.98
N ALA A 30 -10.63 2.35 -10.67
CA ALA A 30 -11.87 2.53 -11.43
C ALA A 30 -13.06 2.92 -10.54
N ILE A 31 -13.18 2.34 -9.35
CA ILE A 31 -14.21 2.72 -8.36
C ILE A 31 -14.00 4.16 -7.89
N LEU A 32 -12.78 4.56 -7.53
CA LEU A 32 -12.46 5.93 -7.10
C LEU A 32 -12.77 6.96 -8.20
N TYR A 33 -12.54 6.60 -9.46
CA TYR A 33 -12.90 7.41 -10.61
C TYR A 33 -14.43 7.58 -10.72
N LEU A 34 -15.18 6.49 -10.58
CA LEU A 34 -16.65 6.51 -10.58
C LEU A 34 -17.24 7.28 -9.38
N LEU A 35 -16.56 7.31 -8.24
CA LEU A 35 -16.97 8.06 -7.04
C LEU A 35 -16.71 9.58 -7.16
N GLY A 36 -16.21 10.07 -8.29
CA GLY A 36 -15.96 11.50 -8.49
C GLY A 36 -14.68 11.99 -7.82
N THR A 37 -13.71 11.10 -7.58
CA THR A 37 -12.38 11.43 -7.05
C THR A 37 -11.25 11.09 -8.05
N PRO A 38 -11.24 11.69 -9.26
CA PRO A 38 -10.28 11.34 -10.30
C PRO A 38 -8.81 11.53 -9.89
N LEU A 39 -8.48 12.60 -9.15
CA LEU A 39 -7.11 12.81 -8.66
C LEU A 39 -6.59 11.62 -7.81
N LEU A 40 -7.41 11.11 -6.89
CA LEU A 40 -7.07 9.96 -6.05
C LEU A 40 -6.97 8.66 -6.86
N ALA A 41 -7.85 8.48 -7.85
CA ALA A 41 -7.80 7.33 -8.76
C ALA A 41 -6.48 7.26 -9.53
N ILE A 42 -5.98 8.41 -10.00
CA ILE A 42 -4.70 8.53 -10.71
C ILE A 42 -3.54 8.19 -9.76
N PHE A 43 -3.52 8.74 -8.55
CA PHE A 43 -2.49 8.40 -7.56
C PHE A 43 -2.51 6.91 -7.19
N GLN A 44 -3.70 6.32 -7.03
CA GLN A 44 -3.85 4.89 -6.76
C GLN A 44 -3.22 4.04 -7.88
N LEU A 45 -3.49 4.40 -9.13
CA LEU A 45 -2.96 3.68 -10.27
C LEU A 45 -1.44 3.89 -10.43
N LEU A 46 -0.97 5.13 -10.31
CA LEU A 46 0.42 5.49 -10.54
C LEU A 46 1.35 4.95 -9.44
N ILE A 47 0.97 5.15 -8.18
CA ILE A 47 1.81 4.78 -7.04
C ILE A 47 1.65 3.31 -6.72
N TYR A 48 0.42 2.83 -6.48
CA TYR A 48 0.21 1.46 -6.01
C TYR A 48 0.25 0.43 -7.13
N ALA A 49 -0.53 0.63 -8.20
CA ALA A 49 -0.51 -0.33 -9.31
C ALA A 49 0.79 -0.24 -10.13
N GLY A 50 1.40 0.94 -10.22
CA GLY A 50 2.66 1.19 -10.91
C GLY A 50 3.89 0.99 -10.04
N ALA A 51 4.32 2.04 -9.32
CA ALA A 51 5.61 2.10 -8.65
C ALA A 51 5.84 0.97 -7.63
N VAL A 52 4.86 0.72 -6.75
CA VAL A 52 4.95 -0.31 -5.71
C VAL A 52 4.99 -1.72 -6.32
N THR A 53 4.15 -1.99 -7.32
CA THR A 53 4.16 -3.28 -8.04
C THR A 53 5.51 -3.54 -8.71
N ILE A 54 6.07 -2.54 -9.39
CA ILE A 54 7.37 -2.68 -10.07
C ILE A 54 8.46 -2.96 -9.03
N LEU A 55 8.43 -2.25 -7.89
CA LEU A 55 9.35 -2.52 -6.79
C LEU A 55 9.25 -3.97 -6.33
N PHE A 56 8.05 -4.51 -6.11
CA PHE A 56 7.87 -5.92 -5.76
C PHE A 56 8.39 -6.87 -6.84
N LEU A 57 8.19 -6.54 -8.12
CA LEU A 57 8.66 -7.36 -9.22
C LEU A 57 10.19 -7.41 -9.28
N VAL A 58 10.86 -6.26 -9.07
CA VAL A 58 12.32 -6.19 -8.96
C VAL A 58 12.81 -6.97 -7.76
N THR A 59 12.17 -6.83 -6.60
CA THR A 59 12.57 -7.56 -5.39
C THR A 59 12.47 -9.07 -5.57
N ILE A 60 11.40 -9.59 -6.20
CA ILE A 60 11.29 -11.02 -6.49
C ILE A 60 12.38 -11.47 -7.46
N HIS A 61 12.64 -10.69 -8.50
CA HIS A 61 13.67 -11.06 -9.48
C HIS A 61 15.08 -11.08 -8.88
N VAL A 62 15.35 -10.24 -7.87
CA VAL A 62 16.64 -10.18 -7.17
C VAL A 62 16.74 -11.21 -6.04
N GLY A 63 15.61 -11.56 -5.41
CA GLY A 63 15.55 -12.38 -4.20
C GLY A 63 15.21 -13.85 -4.40
N GLU A 64 15.52 -14.45 -5.55
CA GLU A 64 15.25 -15.88 -5.77
C GLU A 64 16.23 -16.77 -5.00
N GLU A 65 16.07 -16.96 -3.68
CA GLU A 65 16.46 -18.20 -2.97
C GLU A 65 15.57 -18.52 -1.74
N THR A 66 15.09 -19.77 -1.76
CA THR A 66 14.62 -20.66 -0.68
C THR A 66 13.20 -20.48 -0.11
N GLU A 67 12.32 -21.32 -0.65
CA GLU A 67 11.14 -21.87 0.03
C GLU A 67 11.57 -22.58 1.33
N GLU A 68 11.25 -22.06 2.51
CA GLU A 68 11.30 -22.85 3.75
C GLU A 68 10.13 -22.56 4.73
N ASP A 69 9.48 -23.69 5.06
CA ASP A 69 8.60 -24.08 6.17
C ASP A 69 7.13 -23.61 6.30
N ASP A 70 6.27 -24.55 5.89
CA ASP A 70 4.81 -24.52 5.70
C ASP A 70 3.93 -24.62 6.97
N MET A 71 4.49 -24.67 8.21
CA MET A 71 3.67 -24.95 9.41
C MET A 71 3.45 -23.75 10.35
N ALA A 72 4.43 -22.83 10.48
CA ALA A 72 4.31 -21.63 11.32
C ALA A 72 3.56 -20.49 10.63
N SER A 73 3.68 -20.41 9.30
CA SER A 73 3.04 -19.40 8.45
C SER A 73 1.52 -19.52 8.42
N THR A 74 0.95 -20.74 8.43
CA THR A 74 -0.51 -20.93 8.40
C THR A 74 -1.20 -20.42 9.67
N LYS A 75 -0.60 -20.60 10.86
CA LYS A 75 -1.15 -20.05 12.11
C LYS A 75 -1.14 -18.53 12.12
N ILE A 76 -0.03 -17.92 11.67
CA ILE A 76 0.10 -16.47 11.57
C ILE A 76 -0.85 -15.91 10.49
N ARG A 77 -1.09 -16.66 9.40
CA ARG A 77 -2.00 -16.29 8.31
C ARG A 77 -3.48 -16.38 8.71
N ILE A 78 -3.86 -17.41 9.45
CA ILE A 78 -5.21 -17.49 10.03
C ILE A 78 -5.39 -16.39 11.08
N LEU A 79 -4.38 -16.15 11.91
CA LEU A 79 -4.39 -15.07 12.90
C LEU A 79 -4.52 -13.70 12.23
N SER A 80 -3.81 -13.44 11.13
CA SER A 80 -3.89 -12.15 10.42
C SER A 80 -5.25 -11.96 9.74
N ILE A 81 -5.86 -13.01 9.19
CA ILE A 81 -7.22 -12.96 8.64
C ILE A 81 -8.24 -12.71 9.74
N VAL A 82 -8.15 -13.43 10.87
CA VAL A 82 -9.06 -13.25 12.02
C VAL A 82 -8.88 -11.87 12.64
N LEU A 83 -7.65 -11.38 12.77
CA LEU A 83 -7.35 -10.05 13.27
C LEU A 83 -7.87 -8.97 12.32
N ALA A 84 -7.65 -9.10 11.01
CA ALA A 84 -8.16 -8.17 10.01
C ALA A 84 -9.69 -8.14 10.01
N PHE A 85 -10.33 -9.30 10.08
CA PHE A 85 -11.79 -9.41 10.17
C PHE A 85 -12.31 -8.78 11.47
N SER A 86 -11.68 -9.06 12.60
CA SER A 86 -12.00 -8.46 13.90
C SER A 86 -11.82 -6.94 13.87
N LEU A 87 -10.78 -6.43 13.22
CA LEU A 87 -10.52 -5.00 13.09
C LEU A 87 -11.58 -4.33 12.20
N VAL A 88 -11.98 -4.96 11.10
CA VAL A 88 -13.04 -4.46 10.21
C VAL A 88 -14.39 -4.45 10.92
N VAL A 89 -14.72 -5.51 11.67
CA VAL A 89 -15.95 -5.59 12.46
C VAL A 89 -15.94 -4.55 13.58
N MET A 90 -14.80 -4.38 14.27
CA MET A 90 -14.64 -3.36 15.30
C MET A 90 -14.74 -1.95 14.73
N PHE A 91 -14.15 -1.68 13.56
CA PHE A 91 -14.24 -0.39 12.88
C PHE A 91 -15.68 -0.08 12.43
N LEU A 92 -16.40 -1.07 11.92
CA LEU A 92 -17.82 -0.95 11.55
C LEU A 92 -18.72 -0.76 12.78
N MET A 93 -18.43 -1.42 13.89
CA MET A 93 -19.22 -1.34 15.12
C MET A 93 -18.95 -0.06 15.92
N TYR A 94 -17.71 0.44 15.89
CA TYR A 94 -17.28 1.63 16.64
C TYR A 94 -17.55 2.94 15.90
N SER A 95 -17.93 2.91 14.62
CA SER A 95 -18.26 4.11 13.86
C SER A 95 -19.78 4.35 13.82
N PRO A 96 -20.39 5.04 14.81
CA PRO A 96 -21.75 5.56 14.68
C PRO A 96 -21.86 6.57 13.53
N VAL A 97 -20.72 7.09 13.04
CA VAL A 97 -20.61 7.99 11.89
C VAL A 97 -21.05 7.35 10.58
N ILE A 98 -20.95 6.03 10.39
CA ILE A 98 -21.47 5.38 9.17
C ILE A 98 -22.99 5.16 9.27
N VAL A 99 -23.50 4.86 10.46
CA VAL A 99 -24.93 4.59 10.67
C VAL A 99 -25.76 5.88 10.65
N GLU A 100 -25.23 6.98 11.17
CA GLU A 100 -25.86 8.31 11.09
C GLU A 100 -25.47 9.09 9.82
N GLY A 101 -24.28 8.85 9.25
CA GLY A 101 -23.79 9.52 8.03
C GLY A 101 -24.55 9.15 6.76
N VAL A 102 -25.22 8.00 6.71
CA VAL A 102 -26.13 7.62 5.62
C VAL A 102 -27.40 8.52 5.60
N LYS A 103 -27.71 9.20 6.70
CA LYS A 103 -28.87 10.12 6.81
C LYS A 103 -28.50 11.60 6.67
N ALA A 104 -27.25 11.96 6.41
CA ALA A 104 -26.81 13.34 6.22
C ALA A 104 -26.57 13.62 4.72
N PRO A 105 -27.55 14.15 3.96
CA PRO A 105 -27.43 14.29 2.50
C PRO A 105 -26.49 15.41 2.04
N GLN A 106 -25.65 15.98 2.90
CA GLN A 106 -24.94 17.23 2.58
C GLN A 106 -23.77 17.59 3.50
N LEU A 107 -23.01 16.59 3.97
CA LEU A 107 -21.57 16.85 4.13
C LEU A 107 -21.02 16.89 2.72
N GLY A 108 -21.00 18.10 2.13
CA GLY A 108 -20.48 18.33 0.79
C GLY A 108 -19.21 17.53 0.63
N ILE A 109 -19.18 16.66 -0.37
CA ILE A 109 -17.96 16.02 -0.81
C ILE A 109 -17.10 17.18 -1.32
N THR A 110 -16.38 17.85 -0.44
CA THR A 110 -15.34 18.79 -0.82
C THR A 110 -14.24 17.89 -1.37
N SER A 111 -14.36 17.54 -2.64
CA SER A 111 -13.31 16.84 -3.35
C SER A 111 -12.06 17.69 -3.21
N ILE A 112 -10.93 17.04 -2.90
CA ILE A 112 -9.62 17.72 -2.80
C ILE A 112 -9.31 18.52 -4.09
N GLU A 113 -9.90 18.13 -5.22
CA GLU A 113 -9.86 18.85 -6.49
C GLU A 113 -10.55 20.22 -6.46
N GLU A 114 -11.64 20.36 -5.71
CA GLU A 114 -12.39 21.62 -5.62
C GLU A 114 -11.79 22.58 -4.58
N HIS A 115 -11.22 22.04 -3.49
CA HIS A 115 -10.64 22.82 -2.40
C HIS A 115 -9.25 22.30 -1.96
N PRO A 116 -8.20 22.48 -2.78
CA PRO A 116 -6.85 22.04 -2.46
C PRO A 116 -6.25 22.76 -1.23
N GLU A 117 -6.71 23.97 -0.92
CA GLU A 117 -6.36 24.73 0.27
C GLU A 117 -6.74 24.02 1.57
N PHE A 118 -7.74 23.13 1.54
CA PHE A 118 -8.17 22.37 2.71
C PHE A 118 -7.02 21.51 3.29
N LEU A 119 -6.17 20.94 2.43
CA LEU A 119 -5.05 20.14 2.88
C LEU A 119 -4.01 20.98 3.64
N TRP A 120 -3.80 22.23 3.23
CA TRP A 120 -2.84 23.14 3.85
C TRP A 120 -3.39 23.87 5.08
N VAL A 121 -4.70 24.09 5.15
CA VAL A 121 -5.30 24.77 6.31
C VAL A 121 -5.60 23.78 7.42
N ASN A 122 -6.19 22.62 7.09
CA ASN A 122 -6.68 21.67 8.10
C ASN A 122 -5.74 20.49 8.31
N ARG A 123 -4.87 20.16 7.34
CA ARG A 123 -4.06 18.93 7.36
C ARG A 123 -2.57 19.15 7.05
N TRP A 124 -2.06 20.37 7.16
CA TRP A 124 -0.66 20.66 6.80
C TRP A 124 0.34 19.89 7.67
N LEU A 125 0.01 19.64 8.94
CA LEU A 125 0.88 18.86 9.82
C LEU A 125 1.00 17.41 9.34
N ASP A 126 -0.10 16.83 8.86
CA ASP A 126 -0.15 15.48 8.29
C ASP A 126 0.67 15.41 6.99
N LEU A 127 0.52 16.40 6.09
CA LEU A 127 1.33 16.52 4.88
C LEU A 127 2.84 16.64 5.19
N LEU A 128 3.20 17.42 6.20
CA LEU A 128 4.59 17.64 6.58
C LEU A 128 5.22 16.36 7.16
N ILE A 129 4.47 15.64 8.00
CA ILE A 129 4.90 14.34 8.53
C ILE A 129 5.06 13.34 7.38
N GLN A 130 4.11 13.27 6.44
CA GLN A 130 4.19 12.38 5.30
C GLN A 130 5.41 12.68 4.41
N ALA A 131 5.68 13.96 4.13
CA ALA A 131 6.86 14.38 3.39
C ALA A 131 8.16 13.98 4.11
N PHE A 132 8.21 14.15 5.43
CA PHE A 132 9.35 13.74 6.24
C PHE A 132 9.57 12.22 6.20
N ILE A 133 8.51 11.42 6.29
CA ILE A 133 8.58 9.96 6.17
C ILE A 133 9.16 9.55 4.82
N ILE A 134 8.70 10.15 3.72
CA ILE A 134 9.23 9.85 2.38
C ILE A 134 10.72 10.17 2.29
N LEU A 135 11.15 11.31 2.86
CA LEU A 135 12.56 11.70 2.90
C LEU A 135 13.40 10.70 3.72
N VAL A 136 12.92 10.31 4.90
CA VAL A 136 13.60 9.32 5.75
C VAL A 136 13.73 7.98 5.05
N VAL A 137 12.66 7.50 4.40
CA VAL A 137 12.68 6.24 3.63
C VAL A 137 13.68 6.33 2.47
N ALA A 138 13.65 7.42 1.70
CA ALA A 138 14.57 7.62 0.58
C ALA A 138 16.04 7.70 1.04
N ALA A 139 16.32 8.43 2.12
CA ALA A 139 17.67 8.53 2.69
C ALA A 139 18.15 7.17 3.22
N SER A 140 17.28 6.41 3.88
CA SER A 140 17.59 5.08 4.40
C SER A 140 17.98 4.11 3.28
N ILE A 141 17.19 4.09 2.19
CA ILE A 141 17.47 3.26 1.01
C ILE A 141 18.78 3.72 0.35
N SER A 142 19.01 5.03 0.21
CA SER A 142 20.25 5.58 -0.37
C SER A 142 21.50 5.18 0.43
N VAL A 143 21.43 5.22 1.76
CA VAL A 143 22.52 4.77 2.63
C VAL A 143 22.74 3.27 2.49
N GLN A 144 21.67 2.46 2.43
CA GLN A 144 21.78 1.00 2.30
C GLN A 144 22.45 0.61 0.98
N LEU A 145 22.01 1.19 -0.14
CA LEU A 145 22.61 0.98 -1.47
C LEU A 145 24.04 1.53 -1.55
N GLY A 146 24.33 2.64 -0.85
CA GLY A 146 25.67 3.22 -0.78
C GLY A 146 26.68 2.32 -0.06
N LYS A 147 26.25 1.55 0.94
CA LYS A 147 27.11 0.64 1.71
C LYS A 147 27.52 -0.59 0.90
N GLU A 148 26.63 -1.15 0.08
CA GLU A 148 26.97 -2.28 -0.81
C GLU A 148 28.09 -1.90 -1.79
N LYS A 149 27.97 -0.73 -2.43
CA LYS A 149 28.94 -0.25 -3.41
C LYS A 149 30.34 0.02 -2.82
N HIS A 150 30.42 0.36 -1.53
CA HIS A 150 31.71 0.61 -0.86
C HIS A 150 32.43 -0.70 -0.51
N ARG A 151 31.67 -1.75 -0.17
CA ARG A 151 32.21 -3.07 0.17
C ARG A 151 32.82 -3.76 -1.06
N GLU A 152 32.15 -3.71 -2.21
CA GLU A 152 32.68 -4.23 -3.47
C GLU A 152 34.00 -3.55 -3.88
N ARG A 153 34.15 -2.25 -3.61
CA ARG A 153 35.39 -1.51 -3.92
C ARG A 153 36.59 -1.88 -3.04
N GLU A 154 36.34 -2.32 -1.80
CA GLU A 154 37.40 -2.73 -0.89
C GLU A 154 37.87 -4.16 -1.18
N GLU A 155 36.96 -5.05 -1.59
CA GLU A 155 37.29 -6.42 -2.02
C GLU A 155 38.13 -6.43 -3.31
N VAL A 156 37.79 -5.61 -4.30
CA VAL A 156 38.56 -5.48 -5.57
C VAL A 156 39.94 -4.83 -5.39
N LYS A 157 40.18 -4.12 -4.27
CA LYS A 157 41.48 -3.50 -3.97
C LYS A 157 42.37 -4.36 -3.06
N GLY A 158 41.82 -5.43 -2.49
CA GLY A 158 42.51 -6.37 -1.62
C GLY A 158 43.09 -7.59 -2.35
N GLU A 159 42.66 -7.85 -3.59
CA GLU A 159 43.29 -8.77 -4.55
C GLU A 159 44.38 -8.06 -5.38
#